data_AF-A0A7C6EWR2-F1
#
_entry.id   AF-A0A7C6EWR2-F1
#
_cell.length_a   1.000
_cell.length_b   1.000
_cell.length_c   1.000
_cell.angle_alpha   90.00
_cell.angle_beta   90.00
_cell.angle_gamma   90.00
#
_symmetry.space_group_name_H-M   'P 1'
#
loop_
_entity.id
_entity.type
_entity.pdbx_description
1 polymer ?
#
loop_
_entity_poly.entity_id
_entity_poly.type
_entity_poly.pdbx_seq_one_letter_code
_entity_poly.pdbx_strand_id
1 'polypeptide(L)'
;MKHRSILPFVSTLFLVLFLACSPALRYQKAPEVLSWEKEIRALEHLDSIETDPENAILFTGSSSIRLWNTIQEDMAPWKVIRRGY
;
A
#
# COMPACT_ATOMS: atom_id res chain seq x y z
N MET A 1 5.65 -45.36 -11.45
CA MET A 1 6.06 -44.03 -11.96
C MET A 1 4.92 -43.37 -12.75
N LYS A 2 3.94 -42.71 -12.10
CA LYS A 2 2.93 -41.83 -12.76
C LYS A 2 2.43 -40.65 -11.91
N HIS A 3 2.81 -40.53 -10.63
CA HIS A 3 2.34 -39.45 -9.75
C HIS A 3 2.99 -38.07 -9.99
N ARG A 4 4.11 -37.99 -10.73
CA ARG A 4 4.86 -36.73 -10.91
C ARG A 4 4.16 -35.69 -11.80
N SER A 5 3.26 -36.11 -12.70
CA SER A 5 2.60 -35.22 -13.67
C SER A 5 1.28 -34.61 -13.20
N ILE A 6 0.73 -35.06 -12.07
CA ILE A 6 -0.58 -34.62 -11.54
C ILE A 6 -0.41 -33.49 -10.49
N LEU A 7 0.73 -33.48 -9.79
CA LEU A 7 1.09 -32.49 -8.78
C LEU A 7 1.07 -31.02 -9.28
N PRO A 8 1.60 -30.67 -10.47
CA PRO A 8 1.52 -29.29 -10.96
C PRO A 8 0.07 -28.89 -11.28
N PHE A 9 -0.75 -29.79 -11.82
CA PHE A 9 -2.16 -29.53 -12.11
C PHE A 9 -2.98 -29.26 -10.84
N VAL A 10 -2.72 -30.02 -9.77
CA VAL A 10 -3.36 -29.80 -8.46
C VAL A 10 -2.89 -28.48 -7.86
N SER A 11 -1.59 -28.16 -7.96
CA SER A 11 -1.04 -26.89 -7.46
C SER A 11 -1.60 -25.67 -8.20
N THR A 12 -1.74 -25.75 -9.53
CA THR A 12 -2.34 -24.68 -10.34
C THR A 12 -3.82 -24.50 -10.00
N LEU A 13 -4.57 -25.59 -9.85
CA LEU A 13 -5.98 -25.53 -9.45
C LEU A 13 -6.14 -24.90 -8.06
N PHE A 14 -5.27 -25.25 -7.11
CA PHE A 14 -5.27 -24.67 -5.78
C PHE A 14 -5.00 -23.16 -5.82
N LEU A 15 -4.01 -22.71 -6.61
CA LEU A 15 -3.72 -21.29 -6.80
C LEU A 15 -4.91 -20.52 -7.42
N VAL A 16 -5.59 -21.10 -8.41
CA VAL A 16 -6.79 -20.51 -9.02
C VAL A 16 -7.94 -20.41 -8.01
N LEU A 17 -8.15 -21.45 -7.20
CA LEU A 17 -9.15 -21.44 -6.13
C LEU A 17 -8.86 -20.37 -5.06
N PHE A 18 -7.58 -20.17 -4.71
CA PHE A 18 -7.15 -19.12 -3.79
C PHE A 18 -7.41 -17.72 -4.35
N LEU A 19 -7.17 -17.50 -5.65
CA LEU A 19 -7.39 -16.20 -6.29
C LEU A 19 -8.87 -15.88 -6.54
N ALA A 20 -9.70 -16.89 -6.82
CA ALA A 20 -11.13 -16.72 -7.12
C ALA A 20 -11.94 -16.14 -5.94
N CYS A 21 -11.46 -16.30 -4.71
CA CYS A 21 -12.10 -15.79 -3.51
C CYS A 21 -11.36 -14.59 -2.89
N SER A 22 -10.49 -13.90 -3.66
CA SER A 22 -9.73 -12.76 -3.13
C SER A 22 -10.65 -11.57 -2.82
N PRO A 23 -10.77 -11.16 -1.54
CA PRO A 23 -11.53 -9.96 -1.18
C PRO A 23 -10.99 -8.72 -1.90
N ALA A 24 -9.68 -8.66 -2.12
CA ALA A 24 -9.05 -7.55 -2.82
C ALA A 24 -9.64 -7.35 -4.23
N LEU A 25 -9.80 -8.42 -5.02
CA LEU A 25 -10.42 -8.34 -6.36
C LEU A 25 -11.89 -7.94 -6.31
N ARG A 26 -12.59 -8.31 -5.23
CA ARG A 26 -14.01 -7.99 -5.04
C ARG A 26 -14.24 -6.53 -4.63
N TYR A 27 -13.41 -6.00 -3.73
CA TYR A 27 -13.65 -4.70 -3.10
C TYR A 27 -12.85 -3.54 -3.71
N GLN A 28 -11.85 -3.81 -4.56
CA GLN A 28 -11.00 -2.74 -5.14
C GLN A 28 -11.79 -1.63 -5.85
N LYS A 29 -12.95 -1.97 -6.44
CA LYS A 29 -13.80 -1.01 -7.16
C LYS A 29 -15.01 -0.54 -6.34
N ALA A 30 -15.07 -0.89 -5.06
CA ALA A 30 -16.16 -0.46 -4.21
C ALA A 30 -16.09 1.06 -4.00
N PRO A 31 -17.23 1.79 -3.97
CA PRO A 31 -17.24 3.24 -3.81
C PRO A 31 -16.47 3.73 -2.57
N GLU A 32 -16.55 2.98 -1.47
CA GLU A 32 -15.85 3.25 -0.20
C GLU A 32 -14.32 3.08 -0.29
N VAL A 33 -13.82 2.32 -1.27
CA VAL A 33 -12.39 2.20 -1.55
C VAL A 33 -11.95 3.33 -2.48
N LEU A 34 -12.71 3.56 -3.56
CA LEU A 34 -12.42 4.59 -4.54
C LEU A 34 -12.51 6.02 -3.96
N SER A 35 -13.21 6.21 -2.84
CA SER A 35 -13.25 7.50 -2.15
C SER A 35 -11.87 7.98 -1.68
N TRP A 36 -10.91 7.07 -1.49
CA TRP A 36 -9.53 7.37 -1.08
C TRP A 36 -8.56 7.50 -2.25
N GLU A 37 -8.98 7.22 -3.47
CA GLU A 37 -8.12 7.17 -4.66
C GLU A 37 -7.35 8.48 -4.88
N LYS A 38 -7.99 9.61 -4.57
CA LYS A 38 -7.35 10.93 -4.70
C LYS A 38 -6.16 11.07 -3.75
N GLU A 39 -6.34 10.67 -2.50
CA GLU A 39 -5.32 10.71 -1.44
C GLU A 39 -4.20 9.72 -1.75
N ILE A 40 -4.54 8.50 -2.21
CA ILE A 40 -3.55 7.50 -2.63
C ILE A 40 -2.69 8.02 -3.79
N ARG A 41 -3.29 8.63 -4.83
CA ARG A 41 -2.52 9.25 -5.93
C ARG A 41 -1.60 10.36 -5.46
N ALA A 42 -1.99 11.12 -4.43
CA ALA A 42 -1.11 12.12 -3.85
C ALA A 42 0.12 11.48 -3.20
N LEU A 43 -0.04 10.36 -2.50
CA LEU A 43 1.07 9.58 -1.93
C LEU A 43 1.97 9.01 -3.04
N GLU A 44 1.39 8.39 -4.07
CA GLU A 44 2.14 7.86 -5.22
C GLU A 44 2.95 8.95 -5.92
N HIS A 45 2.38 10.14 -6.05
CA HIS A 45 3.10 11.30 -6.60
C HIS A 45 4.29 11.68 -5.74
N LEU A 46 4.12 11.78 -4.41
CA LEU A 46 5.23 12.05 -3.48
C LEU A 46 6.32 10.98 -3.60
N ASP A 47 5.95 9.69 -3.62
CA ASP A 47 6.90 8.58 -3.77
C ASP A 47 7.68 8.63 -5.09
N SER A 48 7.07 9.19 -6.15
CA SER A 48 7.74 9.34 -7.45
C SER A 48 8.74 10.49 -7.53
N ILE A 49 8.65 11.49 -6.66
CA ILE A 49 9.47 12.71 -6.74
C ILE A 49 10.41 12.89 -5.53
N GLU A 50 10.08 12.30 -4.39
CA GLU A 50 10.87 12.40 -3.16
C GLU A 50 11.86 11.23 -3.05
N THR A 51 13.06 11.51 -2.57
CA THR A 51 14.00 10.47 -2.13
C THR A 51 14.00 10.43 -0.61
N ASP A 52 13.63 9.28 -0.06
CA ASP A 52 13.51 9.10 1.38
C ASP A 52 14.89 9.20 2.07
N PRO A 53 15.08 10.09 3.05
CA PRO A 53 16.36 10.19 3.74
C PRO A 53 16.65 8.96 4.59
N GLU A 54 17.92 8.57 4.66
CA GLU A 54 18.35 7.56 5.63
C GLU A 54 18.04 7.98 7.07
N ASN A 55 17.62 6.99 7.87
CA ASN A 55 17.29 7.16 9.30
C ASN A 55 16.15 8.18 9.57
N ALA A 56 15.22 8.35 8.62
CA ALA A 56 14.06 9.19 8.82
C ALA A 56 12.92 8.47 9.56
N ILE A 57 12.09 9.25 10.25
CA ILE A 57 10.87 8.78 10.91
C ILE A 57 9.70 8.86 9.91
N LEU A 58 9.05 7.75 9.62
CA LEU A 58 7.84 7.72 8.80
C LEU A 58 6.60 8.03 9.63
N PHE A 59 5.91 9.11 9.28
CA PHE A 59 4.59 9.44 9.82
C PHE A 59 3.52 9.03 8.82
N THR A 60 2.62 8.16 9.26
CA THR A 60 1.45 7.71 8.49
C THR A 60 0.19 7.84 9.33
N GLY A 61 -0.93 8.10 8.66
CA GLY A 61 -2.22 8.31 9.30
C GLY A 61 -3.13 9.14 8.42
N SER A 62 -4.31 9.46 8.94
CA SER A 62 -5.31 10.22 8.20
C SER A 62 -5.07 11.74 8.30
N SER A 63 -6.13 12.53 8.53
CA SER A 63 -6.09 13.99 8.57
C SER A 63 -5.09 14.56 9.59
N SER A 64 -4.87 13.89 10.73
CA SER A 64 -3.89 14.34 11.73
C SER A 64 -2.46 14.38 11.21
N ILE A 65 -2.11 13.53 10.24
CA ILE A 65 -0.79 13.55 9.59
C ILE A 65 -0.84 14.33 8.28
N ARG A 66 -1.89 14.12 7.46
CA ARG A 66 -2.05 14.82 6.18
C ARG A 66 -2.12 16.34 6.31
N LEU A 67 -2.66 16.84 7.43
CA LEU A 67 -2.81 18.28 7.67
C LEU A 67 -1.67 18.87 8.53
N TRP A 68 -0.71 18.05 8.96
CA TRP A 68 0.44 18.52 9.74
C TRP A 68 1.51 19.12 8.82
N ASN A 69 1.27 20.36 8.39
CA ASN A 69 2.13 21.05 7.43
C ASN A 69 3.49 21.48 7.99
N THR A 70 3.65 21.51 9.32
CA THR A 70 4.86 21.92 10.04
C THR A 70 5.65 20.73 10.61
N ILE A 71 5.38 19.50 10.16
CA ILE A 71 5.94 18.30 10.79
C ILE A 71 7.47 18.23 10.70
N GLN A 72 8.06 18.77 9.62
CA GLN A 72 9.51 18.85 9.49
C GLN A 72 10.12 19.78 10.54
N GLU A 73 9.50 20.93 10.81
CA GLU A 73 9.96 21.88 11.82
C GLU A 73 9.74 21.37 13.24
N ASP A 74 8.55 20.82 13.50
CA ASP A 74 8.16 20.35 14.83
C ASP A 74 8.99 19.15 15.29
N MET A 75 9.45 18.33 14.34
CA MET A 75 10.27 17.14 14.63
C MET A 75 11.77 17.40 14.54
N ALA A 76 12.21 18.64 14.34
CA ALA A 76 13.63 18.96 14.33
C ALA A 76 14.33 18.49 15.64
N PRO A 77 15.56 17.93 15.58
CA PRO A 77 16.43 17.82 14.41
C PRO A 77 16.24 16.53 13.58
N TRP A 78 15.17 15.77 13.83
CA TRP A 78 14.95 14.48 13.17
C TRP A 78 14.45 14.66 11.74
N LYS A 79 14.95 13.83 10.82
CA LYS A 79 14.42 13.76 9.46
C LYS A 79 13.11 12.98 9.49
N VAL A 80 12.11 13.44 8.75
CA VAL A 80 10.79 12.81 8.75
C VAL A 80 10.22 12.70 7.33
N ILE A 81 9.47 11.63 7.10
CA ILE A 81 8.74 11.32 5.87
C ILE A 81 7.24 11.41 6.22
N ARG A 82 6.47 12.21 5.47
CA ARG A 82 5.04 12.46 5.75
C ARG A 82 4.15 11.78 4.71
N ARG A 83 3.55 10.64 5.07
CA ARG A 83 2.63 9.86 4.21
C ARG A 83 1.23 9.80 4.81
N GLY A 84 0.61 10.97 4.93
CA GLY A 84 -0.76 11.12 5.40
C GLY A 84 -1.78 11.07 4.26
N TYR A 85 -2.90 10.37 4.48
CA TYR A 85 -4.03 10.27 3.55
C TYR A 85 -5.29 10.96 4.10
#